data_AF-A0A940UB32-F1
#
_entry.id   AF-A0A940UB32-F1
#
_cell.length_a   1.000
_cell.length_b   1.000
_cell.length_c   1.000
_cell.angle_alpha   90.00
_cell.angle_beta   90.00
_cell.angle_gamma   90.00
#
_symmetry.space_group_name_H-M   'P 1'
#
loop_
_entity.id
_entity.type
_entity.pdbx_description
1 polymer ?
#
loop_
_entity_poly.entity_id
_entity_poly.type
_entity_poly.pdbx_seq_one_letter_code
_entity_poly.pdbx_strand_id
1 'polypeptide(L)'
;QYIEYDPKWELWRDEALEHGFLSSISVPLIERGTVFAALVIFSDEPNAFDDDEVKLLSELADDLSYGITTLRTAIERKKIEKERRLLASVLEQAKEGLFLFDGDGIIQYVNPAVEIITGRPSREMIGHSIKTLESQEPNKLFYEAILKAITHWKKNAGRFLYKRKDGIMFEIDLTIWSVSDSAGSVISYAALIRDITHEMQLEQQLRQAQRMEAVGSMAGGIAHDFNNTLASIITCSEMALDEAPAGGPLQELLEVILKSGLRGKNLVKQILSFSRQGEQERQDVRVDQIVSECLKLLRAATPPAIDISLNLGKDLRRVFADPTQIHQVVMNLCTNAVHAMRGQHKGMLEIWLENVDLDDYSAARLGSLQPGRYLLLTVKDDGHGMDEKTRERIFDPFFTTKGHTEGTGLGLSVVHGIVKCSGGVITVESEPGEGAVFNVYLPGIDQAKAVETEEITLSSSVGHERILLVDDEEDLVFAEQRMLKKLGYLVDACTDPRHALQQFRAEPGGYDLVITDNSMPHMNGYELARELTLIRPDIPVILCTGYDLPASFTAGHGETAAFISELAIKPLERDEMAAIISRVLNESRQEVRTDG
;
A
#
# COMPACT_ATOMS: atom_id res chain seq x y z
N GLN A 1 18.82 51.59 -71.86
CA GLN A 1 17.93 51.63 -73.06
C GLN A 1 16.62 52.31 -72.67
N TYR A 2 15.93 52.96 -73.61
CA TYR A 2 14.68 53.71 -73.36
C TYR A 2 13.46 52.78 -73.36
N ILE A 3 12.72 52.74 -72.24
CA ILE A 3 11.64 51.76 -71.96
C ILE A 3 10.49 51.84 -72.97
N GLU A 4 10.16 53.04 -73.45
CA GLU A 4 9.05 53.28 -74.39
C GLU A 4 9.21 52.47 -75.69
N TYR A 5 10.46 52.23 -76.13
CA TYR A 5 10.76 51.57 -77.40
C TYR A 5 11.46 50.21 -77.25
N ASP A 6 11.72 49.74 -76.03
CA ASP A 6 12.32 48.42 -75.79
C ASP A 6 11.26 47.31 -75.91
N PRO A 7 11.41 46.34 -76.82
CA PRO A 7 10.50 45.20 -76.94
C PRO A 7 10.46 44.34 -75.68
N LYS A 8 11.53 44.31 -74.87
CA LYS A 8 11.58 43.52 -73.62
C LYS A 8 10.62 44.04 -72.56
N TRP A 9 10.19 45.30 -72.67
CA TRP A 9 9.26 45.95 -71.76
C TRP A 9 7.79 45.81 -72.19
N GLU A 10 7.49 45.14 -73.30
CA GLU A 10 6.13 45.10 -73.90
C GLU A 10 5.01 44.77 -72.89
N LEU A 11 5.27 43.87 -71.95
CA LEU A 11 4.28 43.44 -70.95
C LEU A 11 4.13 44.42 -69.76
N TRP A 12 5.13 45.29 -69.49
CA TRP A 12 5.25 46.11 -68.27
C TRP A 12 5.42 47.61 -68.59
N ARG A 13 5.34 47.97 -69.88
CA ARG A 13 5.67 49.30 -70.41
C ARG A 13 4.75 50.38 -69.85
N ASP A 14 3.44 50.15 -69.91
CA ASP A 14 2.45 51.14 -69.47
C ASP A 14 2.58 51.43 -67.97
N GLU A 15 2.77 50.38 -67.17
CA GLU A 15 3.00 50.51 -65.72
C GLU A 15 4.32 51.21 -65.38
N ALA A 16 5.40 50.91 -66.11
CA ALA A 16 6.69 51.57 -65.91
C ALA A 16 6.66 53.07 -66.26
N LEU A 17 5.98 53.43 -67.35
CA LEU A 17 5.81 54.82 -67.79
C LEU A 17 4.89 55.60 -66.84
N GLU A 18 3.84 54.97 -66.29
CA GLU A 18 2.98 55.59 -65.26
C GLU A 18 3.75 55.96 -63.99
N HIS A 19 4.77 55.17 -63.63
CA HIS A 19 5.66 55.45 -62.50
C HIS A 19 6.81 56.42 -62.85
N GLY A 20 6.86 56.93 -64.09
CA GLY A 20 7.86 57.90 -64.53
C GLY A 20 9.21 57.28 -64.92
N PHE A 21 9.30 55.96 -65.08
CA PHE A 21 10.57 55.32 -65.46
C PHE A 21 10.77 55.34 -66.97
N LEU A 22 11.85 56.00 -67.41
CA LEU A 22 12.22 56.14 -68.81
C LEU A 22 13.36 55.20 -69.22
N SER A 23 14.19 54.73 -68.28
CA SER A 23 15.20 53.71 -68.54
C SER A 23 15.36 52.73 -67.37
N SER A 24 15.87 51.54 -67.69
CA SER A 24 16.14 50.50 -66.70
C SER A 24 17.40 49.72 -67.05
N ILE A 25 18.08 49.23 -66.01
CA ILE A 25 19.14 48.23 -66.11
C ILE A 25 18.85 47.08 -65.13
N SER A 26 19.05 45.86 -65.61
CA SER A 26 18.92 44.63 -64.82
C SER A 26 20.23 43.86 -64.86
N VAL A 27 20.91 43.81 -63.72
CA VAL A 27 22.19 43.13 -63.57
C VAL A 27 21.96 41.82 -62.77
N PRO A 28 22.41 40.66 -63.26
CA PRO A 28 22.17 39.40 -62.58
C PRO A 28 23.03 39.28 -61.31
N LEU A 29 22.44 38.76 -60.23
CA LEU A 29 23.16 38.31 -59.05
C LEU A 29 23.44 36.81 -59.19
N ILE A 30 24.72 36.43 -59.24
CA ILE A 30 25.17 35.09 -59.63
C ILE A 30 25.81 34.38 -58.44
N GLU A 31 25.39 33.15 -58.18
CA GLU A 31 26.03 32.24 -57.23
C GLU A 31 26.41 30.95 -57.97
N ARG A 32 27.71 30.61 -57.98
CA ARG A 32 28.25 29.38 -58.62
C ARG A 32 27.75 29.15 -60.05
N GLY A 33 27.66 30.22 -60.84
CA GLY A 33 27.21 30.18 -62.24
C GLY A 33 25.70 30.12 -62.44
N THR A 34 24.90 30.19 -61.36
CA THR A 34 23.44 30.25 -61.43
C THR A 34 22.96 31.64 -61.00
N VAL A 35 22.10 32.27 -61.80
CA VAL A 35 21.45 33.53 -61.42
C VAL A 35 20.39 33.25 -60.36
N PHE A 36 20.55 33.79 -59.15
CA PHE A 36 19.59 33.57 -58.05
C PHE A 36 18.68 34.78 -57.81
N ALA A 37 19.06 35.96 -58.32
CA ALA A 37 18.30 37.20 -58.24
C ALA A 37 18.83 38.18 -59.30
N ALA A 38 18.21 39.35 -59.43
CA ALA A 38 18.71 40.44 -60.27
C ALA A 38 18.60 41.78 -59.51
N LEU A 39 19.61 42.63 -59.65
CA LEU A 39 19.57 44.02 -59.25
C LEU A 39 18.95 44.82 -60.40
N VAL A 40 17.76 45.37 -60.16
CA VAL A 40 17.04 46.18 -61.15
C VAL A 40 17.04 47.63 -60.68
N ILE A 41 17.52 48.53 -61.52
CA ILE A 41 17.53 49.97 -61.26
C ILE A 41 16.70 50.65 -62.36
N PHE A 42 15.89 51.61 -61.93
CA PHE A 42 15.05 52.44 -62.78
C PHE A 42 15.52 53.88 -62.73
N SER A 43 15.39 54.59 -63.85
CA SER A 43 15.68 56.01 -63.96
C SER A 43 14.58 56.73 -64.74
N ASP A 44 14.30 57.96 -64.36
CA ASP A 44 13.40 58.89 -65.05
C ASP A 44 14.07 59.62 -66.22
N GLU A 45 15.35 59.37 -66.47
CA GLU A 45 16.08 59.89 -67.62
C GLU A 45 16.20 58.85 -68.75
N PRO A 46 16.03 59.26 -70.03
CA PRO A 46 16.24 58.37 -71.17
C PRO A 46 17.74 58.08 -71.34
N ASN A 47 18.09 56.81 -71.53
CA ASN A 47 19.48 56.35 -71.69
C ASN A 47 20.42 56.73 -70.52
N ALA A 48 19.90 56.74 -69.29
CA ALA A 48 20.62 57.08 -68.07
C ALA A 48 21.69 56.08 -67.59
N PHE A 49 22.05 55.09 -68.42
CA PHE A 49 23.02 54.06 -68.08
C PHE A 49 23.98 53.91 -69.25
N ASP A 50 25.14 54.56 -69.16
CA ASP A 50 26.24 54.40 -70.11
C ASP A 50 27.11 53.16 -69.79
N ASP A 51 28.13 52.91 -70.63
CA ASP A 51 28.99 51.72 -70.48
C ASP A 51 29.78 51.71 -69.15
N ASP A 52 30.16 52.89 -68.63
CA ASP A 52 30.90 53.03 -67.37
C ASP A 52 29.97 52.77 -66.17
N GLU A 53 28.73 53.27 -66.23
CA GLU A 53 27.68 53.02 -65.24
C GLU A 53 27.25 51.54 -65.22
N VAL A 54 27.08 50.92 -66.40
CA VAL A 54 26.78 49.49 -66.53
C VAL A 54 27.89 48.64 -65.88
N LYS A 55 29.16 49.03 -66.10
CA LYS A 55 30.31 48.33 -65.52
C LYS A 55 30.34 48.47 -63.99
N LEU A 56 30.13 49.68 -63.47
CA LEU A 56 30.07 49.92 -62.03
C LEU A 56 28.94 49.13 -61.35
N LEU A 57 27.76 49.11 -61.97
CA LEU A 57 26.62 48.34 -61.46
C LEU A 57 26.84 46.82 -61.53
N SER A 58 27.63 46.36 -62.50
CA SER A 58 28.06 44.96 -62.59
C SER A 58 29.01 44.59 -61.45
N GLU A 59 30.01 45.44 -61.15
CA GLU A 59 30.91 45.24 -60.00
C GLU A 59 30.13 45.27 -58.67
N LEU A 60 29.17 46.19 -58.52
CA LEU A 60 28.31 46.24 -57.34
C LEU A 60 27.44 44.97 -57.20
N ALA A 61 26.90 44.45 -58.31
CA ALA A 61 26.11 43.23 -58.31
C ALA A 61 26.96 42.01 -57.91
N ASP A 62 28.24 41.95 -58.31
CA ASP A 62 29.17 40.91 -57.88
C ASP A 62 29.44 40.99 -56.37
N ASP A 63 29.71 42.18 -55.83
CA ASP A 63 29.91 42.39 -54.40
C ASP A 63 28.65 42.05 -53.58
N LEU A 64 27.47 42.43 -54.06
CA LEU A 64 26.19 42.07 -53.46
C LEU A 64 25.96 40.55 -53.50
N SER A 65 26.30 39.90 -54.61
CA SER A 65 26.18 38.44 -54.77
C SER A 65 27.08 37.72 -53.76
N TYR A 66 28.31 38.20 -53.58
CA TYR A 66 29.24 37.68 -52.59
C TYR A 66 28.75 37.89 -51.16
N GLY A 67 28.29 39.11 -50.84
CA GLY A 67 27.77 39.47 -49.52
C GLY A 67 26.56 38.62 -49.11
N ILE A 68 25.57 38.48 -50.01
CA ILE A 68 24.36 37.68 -49.77
C ILE A 68 24.71 36.20 -49.59
N THR A 69 25.59 35.64 -50.43
CA THR A 69 26.02 34.24 -50.34
C THR A 69 26.72 33.94 -49.01
N THR A 70 27.58 34.85 -48.59
CA THR A 70 28.32 34.74 -47.32
C THR A 70 27.37 34.80 -46.13
N LEU A 71 26.40 35.71 -46.15
CA LEU A 71 25.36 35.82 -45.12
C LEU A 71 24.47 34.57 -45.06
N ARG A 72 24.02 34.06 -46.20
CA ARG A 72 23.22 32.82 -46.27
C ARG A 72 23.97 31.63 -45.67
N THR A 73 25.23 31.44 -46.08
CA THR A 73 26.09 30.37 -45.55
C THR A 73 26.28 30.51 -44.03
N ALA A 74 26.47 31.74 -43.52
CA ALA A 74 26.62 31.98 -42.10
C ALA A 74 25.33 31.70 -41.31
N ILE A 75 24.17 32.06 -41.85
CA ILE A 75 22.85 31.77 -41.26
C ILE A 75 22.61 30.26 -41.20
N GLU A 76 22.88 29.54 -42.29
CA GLU A 76 22.67 28.10 -42.36
C GLU A 76 23.59 27.33 -41.41
N ARG A 77 24.87 27.72 -41.34
CA ARG A 77 25.81 27.19 -40.34
C ARG A 77 25.33 27.43 -38.91
N LYS A 78 24.84 28.63 -38.60
CA LYS A 78 24.28 28.94 -37.27
C LYS A 78 23.04 28.09 -36.97
N LYS A 79 22.19 27.82 -37.96
CA LYS A 79 21.00 26.99 -37.82
C LYS A 79 21.38 25.54 -37.49
N ILE A 80 22.28 24.94 -38.27
CA ILE A 80 22.79 23.58 -38.05
C ILE A 80 23.46 23.45 -36.68
N GLU A 81 24.29 24.42 -36.31
CA GLU A 81 24.97 24.42 -35.01
C GLU A 81 23.98 24.55 -33.84
N LYS A 82 22.94 25.39 -33.99
CA LYS A 82 21.88 25.52 -32.98
C LYS A 82 21.08 24.23 -32.83
N GLU A 83 20.74 23.58 -33.94
CA GLU A 83 20.05 22.29 -33.95
C GLU A 83 20.90 21.18 -33.32
N ARG A 84 22.20 21.12 -33.65
CA ARG A 84 23.14 20.17 -33.03
C ARG A 84 23.25 20.37 -31.52
N ARG A 85 23.34 21.61 -31.05
CA ARG A 85 23.36 21.92 -29.60
C ARG A 85 22.05 21.54 -28.92
N LEU A 86 20.91 21.76 -29.56
CA LEU A 86 19.62 21.38 -29.01
C LEU A 86 19.55 19.86 -28.82
N LEU A 87 19.89 19.09 -29.86
CA LEU A 87 19.91 17.63 -29.78
C LEU A 87 20.90 17.11 -28.72
N ALA A 88 22.11 17.67 -28.65
CA ALA A 88 23.09 17.34 -27.61
C ALA A 88 22.55 17.62 -26.20
N SER A 89 21.92 18.77 -25.99
CA SER A 89 21.32 19.13 -24.70
C SER A 89 20.18 18.20 -24.30
N VAL A 90 19.37 17.73 -25.25
CA VAL A 90 18.29 16.77 -24.98
C VAL A 90 18.86 15.42 -24.54
N LEU A 91 19.92 14.94 -25.21
CA LEU A 91 20.58 13.69 -24.85
C LEU A 91 21.28 13.75 -23.49
N GLU A 92 21.87 14.90 -23.15
CA GLU A 92 22.54 15.11 -21.85
C GLU A 92 21.57 15.17 -20.67
N GLN A 93 20.34 15.64 -20.87
CA GLN A 93 19.32 15.74 -19.81
C GLN A 93 18.43 14.50 -19.70
N ALA A 94 18.57 13.53 -20.62
CA ALA A 94 17.82 12.29 -20.56
C ALA A 94 18.14 11.51 -19.28
N LYS A 95 17.12 10.94 -18.64
CA LYS A 95 17.28 10.11 -17.42
C LYS A 95 17.69 8.67 -17.73
N GLU A 96 17.43 8.22 -18.95
CA GLU A 96 17.82 6.90 -19.43
C GLU A 96 19.26 6.96 -19.94
N GLY A 97 20.04 5.93 -19.63
CA GLY A 97 21.43 5.84 -20.05
C GLY A 97 21.51 5.45 -21.51
N LEU A 98 22.22 6.21 -22.32
CA LEU A 98 22.46 5.92 -23.73
C LEU A 98 23.94 5.63 -23.95
N PHE A 99 24.22 4.48 -24.57
CA PHE A 99 25.53 4.15 -25.12
C PHE A 99 25.47 4.14 -26.65
N LEU A 100 26.56 4.55 -27.27
CA LEU A 100 26.83 4.36 -28.69
C LEU A 100 28.11 3.55 -28.88
N PHE A 101 28.06 2.55 -29.75
CA PHE A 101 29.19 1.66 -30.06
C PHE A 101 29.44 1.61 -31.56
N ASP A 102 30.68 1.31 -31.94
CA ASP A 102 31.01 0.89 -33.30
C ASP A 102 30.77 -0.62 -33.53
N GLY A 103 31.10 -1.11 -34.73
CA GLY A 103 30.95 -2.52 -35.11
C GLY A 103 31.84 -3.50 -34.34
N ASP A 104 32.90 -3.02 -33.70
CA ASP A 104 33.80 -3.83 -32.87
C ASP A 104 33.42 -3.82 -31.38
N GLY A 105 32.40 -3.02 -31.02
CA GLY A 105 31.91 -2.85 -29.65
C GLY A 105 32.73 -1.87 -28.84
N ILE A 106 33.42 -0.92 -29.48
CA ILE A 106 34.12 0.19 -28.81
C ILE A 106 33.11 1.31 -28.54
N ILE A 107 33.10 1.81 -27.30
CA ILE A 107 32.20 2.88 -26.89
C ILE A 107 32.63 4.21 -27.52
N GLN A 108 31.77 4.77 -28.36
CA GLN A 108 31.97 6.07 -29.01
C GLN A 108 31.38 7.22 -28.19
N TYR A 109 30.25 6.99 -27.52
CA TYR A 109 29.54 8.00 -26.75
C TYR A 109 28.76 7.38 -25.61
N VAL A 110 28.66 8.12 -24.50
CA VAL A 110 27.74 7.87 -23.39
C VAL A 110 27.16 9.19 -22.92
N ASN A 111 25.89 9.20 -22.52
CA ASN A 111 25.30 10.38 -21.88
C ASN A 111 25.53 10.37 -20.34
N PRO A 112 25.27 11.50 -19.64
CA PRO A 112 25.48 11.60 -18.19
C PRO A 112 24.68 10.59 -17.36
N ALA A 113 23.49 10.16 -17.81
CA ALA A 113 22.69 9.16 -17.11
C ALA A 113 23.40 7.80 -16.99
N VAL A 114 24.21 7.40 -17.99
CA VAL A 114 25.05 6.21 -17.87
C VAL A 114 26.01 6.32 -16.69
N GLU A 115 26.60 7.48 -16.46
CA GLU A 115 27.54 7.66 -15.35
C GLU A 115 26.86 7.51 -13.99
N ILE A 116 25.64 8.04 -13.88
CA ILE A 116 24.82 7.94 -12.66
C ILE A 116 24.40 6.49 -12.41
N ILE A 117 23.93 5.80 -13.45
CA ILE A 117 23.43 4.42 -13.36
C ILE A 117 24.59 3.45 -13.06
N THR A 118 25.70 3.55 -13.79
CA THR A 118 26.82 2.61 -13.67
C THR A 118 27.83 2.98 -12.59
N GLY A 119 27.83 4.24 -12.14
CA GLY A 119 28.83 4.79 -11.21
C GLY A 119 30.22 4.94 -11.83
N ARG A 120 30.34 4.88 -13.16
CA ARG A 120 31.61 5.00 -13.90
C ARG A 120 31.61 6.30 -14.71
N PRO A 121 32.69 7.10 -14.68
CA PRO A 121 32.75 8.32 -15.47
C PRO A 121 32.97 8.00 -16.95
N SER A 122 32.37 8.78 -17.85
CA SER A 122 32.44 8.61 -19.32
C SER A 122 33.86 8.50 -19.85
N ARG A 123 34.81 9.24 -19.27
CA ARG A 123 36.25 9.19 -19.64
C ARG A 123 36.90 7.82 -19.44
N GLU A 124 36.38 6.98 -18.56
CA GLU A 124 36.86 5.61 -18.34
C GLU A 124 36.18 4.60 -19.29
N MET A 125 35.08 5.00 -19.94
CA MET A 125 34.26 4.14 -20.80
C MET A 125 34.51 4.39 -22.28
N ILE A 126 34.52 5.65 -22.70
CA ILE A 126 34.72 6.05 -24.10
C ILE A 126 36.09 5.56 -24.59
N GLY A 127 36.12 5.00 -25.80
CA GLY A 127 37.31 4.43 -26.43
C GLY A 127 37.68 3.03 -25.96
N HIS A 128 36.98 2.47 -24.97
CA HIS A 128 37.21 1.11 -24.49
C HIS A 128 36.20 0.14 -25.10
N SER A 129 36.62 -1.13 -25.27
CA SER A 129 35.73 -2.19 -25.73
C SER A 129 34.86 -2.68 -24.58
N ILE A 130 33.57 -2.93 -24.87
CA ILE A 130 32.65 -3.58 -23.93
C ILE A 130 33.13 -4.97 -23.50
N LYS A 131 33.98 -5.63 -24.29
CA LYS A 131 34.59 -6.93 -23.97
C LYS A 131 35.55 -6.85 -22.76
N THR A 132 36.16 -5.69 -22.55
CA THR A 132 37.20 -5.48 -21.53
C THR A 132 36.70 -4.72 -20.30
N LEU A 133 35.49 -4.14 -20.37
CA LEU A 133 34.96 -3.24 -19.34
C LEU A 133 34.55 -3.97 -18.04
N GLU A 134 34.00 -5.18 -18.13
CA GLU A 134 33.68 -5.99 -16.96
C GLU A 134 33.43 -7.47 -17.33
N SER A 135 34.13 -8.40 -16.67
CA SER A 135 33.99 -9.86 -16.92
C SER A 135 33.40 -10.62 -15.74
N GLN A 136 32.93 -9.93 -14.70
CA GLN A 136 32.37 -10.51 -13.48
C GLN A 136 30.84 -10.54 -13.53
N GLU A 137 30.24 -11.60 -12.97
CA GLU A 137 28.80 -11.69 -12.73
C GLU A 137 28.35 -10.67 -11.67
N PRO A 138 27.17 -10.05 -11.81
CA PRO A 138 26.17 -10.29 -12.85
C PRO A 138 26.34 -9.45 -14.13
N ASN A 139 27.23 -8.44 -14.12
CA ASN A 139 27.40 -7.47 -15.21
C ASN A 139 27.78 -8.13 -16.54
N LYS A 140 28.46 -9.28 -16.48
CA LYS A 140 28.86 -10.06 -17.65
C LYS A 140 27.67 -10.37 -18.59
N LEU A 141 26.51 -10.77 -18.05
CA LEU A 141 25.33 -11.12 -18.85
C LEU A 141 24.81 -9.92 -19.66
N PHE A 142 24.84 -8.73 -19.05
CA PHE A 142 24.47 -7.47 -19.70
C PHE A 142 25.37 -7.16 -20.90
N TYR A 143 26.70 -7.20 -20.73
CA TYR A 143 27.64 -6.91 -21.81
C TYR A 143 27.63 -7.99 -22.91
N GLU A 144 27.43 -9.26 -22.55
CA GLU A 144 27.25 -10.35 -23.52
C GLU A 144 25.99 -10.16 -24.38
N ALA A 145 24.89 -9.66 -23.81
CA ALA A 145 23.68 -9.36 -24.56
C ALA A 145 23.92 -8.27 -25.62
N ILE A 146 24.73 -7.25 -25.28
CA ILE A 146 25.15 -6.20 -26.21
C ILE A 146 25.99 -6.78 -27.34
N LEU A 147 27.01 -7.58 -27.02
CA LEU A 147 27.87 -8.22 -28.02
C LEU A 147 27.08 -9.14 -28.97
N LYS A 148 26.12 -9.90 -28.44
CA LYS A 148 25.23 -10.74 -29.26
C LYS A 148 24.37 -9.91 -30.20
N ALA A 149 23.84 -8.78 -29.74
CA ALA A 149 23.03 -7.88 -30.57
C ALA A 149 23.83 -7.26 -31.72
N ILE A 150 25.07 -6.83 -31.45
CA ILE A 150 25.99 -6.29 -32.46
C ILE A 150 26.30 -7.36 -33.52
N THR A 151 26.59 -8.59 -33.09
CA THR A 151 27.02 -9.68 -33.99
C THR A 151 25.89 -10.31 -34.81
N HIS A 152 24.69 -10.44 -34.24
CA HIS A 152 23.58 -11.21 -34.85
C HIS A 152 22.50 -10.35 -35.50
N TRP A 153 22.69 -9.02 -35.57
CA TRP A 153 21.76 -8.10 -36.26
C TRP A 153 20.30 -8.21 -35.81
N LYS A 154 20.09 -8.33 -34.50
CA LYS A 154 18.74 -8.39 -33.92
C LYS A 154 18.56 -7.33 -32.87
N LYS A 155 17.41 -6.64 -32.94
CA LYS A 155 16.88 -5.86 -31.81
C LYS A 155 16.78 -6.82 -30.63
N ASN A 156 17.59 -6.56 -29.62
CA ASN A 156 17.62 -7.38 -28.42
C ASN A 156 17.14 -6.51 -27.27
N ALA A 157 16.18 -7.02 -26.53
CA ALA A 157 15.63 -6.39 -25.35
C ALA A 157 15.60 -7.40 -24.22
N GLY A 158 15.97 -6.99 -23.01
CA GLY A 158 16.02 -7.90 -21.88
C GLY A 158 16.34 -7.20 -20.57
N ARG A 159 15.99 -7.89 -19.49
CA ARG A 159 16.24 -7.44 -18.12
C ARG A 159 17.47 -8.13 -17.57
N PHE A 160 18.31 -7.37 -16.91
CA PHE A 160 19.57 -7.85 -16.36
C PHE A 160 19.80 -7.26 -14.99
N LEU A 161 20.26 -8.11 -14.07
CA LEU A 161 20.80 -7.66 -12.82
C LEU A 161 22.16 -7.00 -13.07
N TYR A 162 22.35 -5.80 -12.57
CA TYR A 162 23.58 -5.03 -12.70
C TYR A 162 24.10 -4.60 -11.33
N LYS A 163 25.41 -4.70 -11.18
CA LYS A 163 26.17 -4.28 -10.00
C LYS A 163 26.91 -2.99 -10.32
N ARG A 164 26.53 -1.92 -9.63
CA ARG A 164 27.19 -0.62 -9.71
C ARG A 164 28.59 -0.67 -9.11
N LYS A 165 29.46 0.29 -9.44
CA LYS A 165 30.85 0.37 -8.94
C LYS A 165 30.96 0.44 -7.41
N ASP A 166 29.97 1.02 -6.74
CA ASP A 166 29.87 1.08 -5.28
C ASP A 166 29.31 -0.21 -4.63
N GLY A 167 28.95 -1.21 -5.44
CA GLY A 167 28.50 -2.53 -4.99
C GLY A 167 26.97 -2.70 -4.92
N ILE A 168 26.20 -1.64 -5.17
CA ILE A 168 24.73 -1.70 -5.17
C ILE A 168 24.23 -2.49 -6.38
N MET A 169 23.27 -3.38 -6.14
CA MET A 169 22.64 -4.23 -7.15
C MET A 169 21.30 -3.61 -7.57
N PHE A 170 21.02 -3.58 -8.87
CA PHE A 170 19.79 -3.01 -9.42
C PHE A 170 19.41 -3.70 -10.73
N GLU A 171 18.13 -3.62 -11.10
CA GLU A 171 17.58 -4.22 -12.32
C GLU A 171 17.62 -3.23 -13.47
N ILE A 172 18.25 -3.61 -14.58
CA ILE A 172 18.33 -2.81 -15.80
C ILE A 172 17.46 -3.43 -16.88
N ASP A 173 16.61 -2.61 -17.49
CA ASP A 173 16.03 -2.91 -18.80
C ASP A 173 16.93 -2.37 -19.90
N LEU A 174 17.38 -3.26 -20.79
CA LEU A 174 18.31 -2.97 -21.88
C LEU A 174 17.57 -3.11 -23.21
N THR A 175 17.64 -2.07 -24.05
CA THR A 175 17.16 -2.10 -25.44
C THR A 175 18.27 -1.68 -26.39
N ILE A 176 18.47 -2.45 -27.46
CA ILE A 176 19.56 -2.23 -28.42
C ILE A 176 19.02 -2.12 -29.85
N TRP A 177 19.51 -1.14 -30.61
CA TRP A 177 19.22 -0.97 -32.03
C TRP A 177 20.45 -0.52 -32.83
N SER A 178 20.42 -0.75 -34.14
CA SER A 178 21.42 -0.23 -35.07
C SER A 178 21.05 1.17 -35.55
N VAL A 179 22.07 2.00 -35.75
CA VAL A 179 21.96 3.31 -36.38
C VAL A 179 22.55 3.19 -37.79
N SER A 180 21.77 3.55 -38.80
CA SER A 180 22.15 3.44 -40.21
C SER A 180 22.23 4.81 -40.87
N ASP A 181 23.06 4.92 -41.90
CA ASP A 181 23.11 6.07 -42.79
C ASP A 181 21.93 6.12 -43.76
N SER A 182 21.87 7.16 -44.59
CA SER A 182 20.84 7.33 -45.63
C SER A 182 20.86 6.25 -46.72
N ALA A 183 21.96 5.49 -46.83
CA ALA A 183 22.10 4.36 -47.76
C ALA A 183 21.70 3.02 -47.12
N GLY A 184 21.29 3.02 -45.85
CA GLY A 184 20.90 1.82 -45.10
C GLY A 184 22.09 1.04 -44.52
N SER A 185 23.32 1.55 -44.68
CA SER A 185 24.51 0.93 -44.11
C SER A 185 24.61 1.29 -42.63
N VAL A 186 24.90 0.30 -41.80
CA VAL A 186 24.96 0.50 -40.35
C VAL A 186 26.27 1.15 -39.98
N ILE A 187 26.16 2.29 -39.29
CA ILE A 187 27.29 3.14 -38.89
C ILE A 187 27.63 2.98 -37.41
N SER A 188 26.65 2.68 -36.57
CA SER A 188 26.82 2.52 -35.12
C SER A 188 25.71 1.64 -34.52
N TYR A 189 25.87 1.26 -33.26
CA TYR A 189 24.84 0.61 -32.45
C TYR A 189 24.54 1.46 -31.24
N ALA A 190 23.27 1.60 -30.88
CA ALA A 190 22.84 2.31 -29.69
C ALA A 190 22.23 1.33 -28.69
N ALA A 191 22.60 1.48 -27.42
CA ALA A 191 21.95 0.78 -26.31
C ALA A 191 21.38 1.78 -25.33
N LEU A 192 20.10 1.61 -25.00
CA LEU A 192 19.38 2.34 -23.98
C LEU A 192 19.26 1.45 -22.75
N ILE A 193 19.62 2.01 -21.60
CA ILE A 193 19.48 1.38 -20.30
C ILE A 193 18.57 2.20 -19.40
N ARG A 194 17.69 1.49 -18.70
CA ARG A 194 16.79 2.07 -17.71
C ARG A 194 16.86 1.27 -16.42
N ASP A 195 17.07 1.95 -15.31
CA ASP A 195 16.91 1.34 -13.99
C ASP A 195 15.42 1.18 -13.69
N ILE A 196 14.97 -0.07 -13.60
CA ILE A 196 13.57 -0.45 -13.37
C ILE A 196 13.34 -0.99 -11.95
N THR A 197 14.33 -0.87 -11.06
CA THR A 197 14.30 -1.45 -9.71
C THR A 197 13.09 -0.96 -8.92
N HIS A 198 12.88 0.36 -8.92
CA HIS A 198 11.77 0.99 -8.21
C HIS A 198 10.41 0.59 -8.80
N GLU A 199 10.32 0.49 -10.12
CA GLU A 199 9.08 0.11 -10.82
C GLU A 199 8.71 -1.35 -10.52
N MET A 200 9.70 -2.25 -10.52
CA MET A 200 9.49 -3.66 -10.16
C MET A 200 9.10 -3.83 -8.69
N GLN A 201 9.70 -3.05 -7.78
CA GLN A 201 9.32 -3.05 -6.36
C GLN A 201 7.86 -2.63 -6.19
N LEU A 202 7.42 -1.56 -6.86
CA LEU A 202 6.04 -1.12 -6.84
C LEU A 202 5.08 -2.15 -7.45
N GLU A 203 5.45 -2.78 -8.56
CA GLU A 203 4.63 -3.82 -9.21
C GLU A 203 4.47 -5.05 -8.30
N GLN A 204 5.54 -5.45 -7.60
CA GLN A 204 5.50 -6.54 -6.64
C GLN A 204 4.64 -6.20 -5.42
N GLN A 205 4.77 -4.98 -4.89
CA GLN A 205 3.91 -4.49 -3.80
C GLN A 205 2.43 -4.50 -4.21
N LEU A 206 2.12 -4.02 -5.41
CA LEU A 206 0.75 -4.01 -5.92
C LEU A 206 0.18 -5.42 -6.07
N ARG A 207 0.94 -6.35 -6.67
CA ARG A 207 0.53 -7.76 -6.80
C ARG A 207 0.32 -8.41 -5.43
N GLN A 208 1.14 -8.06 -4.45
CA GLN A 208 0.99 -8.59 -3.10
C GLN A 208 -0.24 -8.02 -2.40
N ALA A 209 -0.50 -6.71 -2.53
CA ALA A 209 -1.71 -6.09 -2.01
C ALA A 209 -2.97 -6.72 -2.60
N GLN A 210 -2.99 -6.94 -3.93
CA GLN A 210 -4.10 -7.62 -4.60
C GLN A 210 -4.30 -9.08 -4.14
N ARG A 211 -3.22 -9.82 -3.88
CA ARG A 211 -3.31 -11.17 -3.29
C ARG A 211 -3.88 -11.12 -1.88
N MET A 212 -3.47 -10.13 -1.08
CA MET A 212 -3.95 -9.96 0.29
C MET A 212 -5.43 -9.58 0.32
N GLU A 213 -5.86 -8.70 -0.58
CA GLU A 213 -7.26 -8.30 -0.76
C GLU A 213 -8.15 -9.49 -1.16
N ALA A 214 -7.71 -10.30 -2.13
CA ALA A 214 -8.43 -11.49 -2.56
C ALA A 214 -8.53 -12.55 -1.43
N VAL A 215 -7.45 -12.78 -0.69
CA VAL A 215 -7.46 -13.66 0.50
C VAL A 215 -8.37 -13.11 1.58
N GLY A 216 -8.38 -11.79 1.81
CA GLY A 216 -9.21 -11.14 2.81
C GLY A 216 -10.70 -11.27 2.52
N SER A 217 -11.10 -10.97 1.28
CA SER A 217 -12.50 -11.09 0.84
C SER A 217 -13.00 -12.54 0.90
N MET A 218 -12.20 -13.52 0.46
CA MET A 218 -12.56 -14.94 0.56
C MET A 218 -12.61 -15.42 2.01
N ALA A 219 -11.67 -14.95 2.86
CA ALA A 219 -11.64 -15.32 4.27
C ALA A 219 -12.87 -14.81 5.04
N GLY A 220 -13.43 -13.65 4.69
CA GLY A 220 -14.66 -13.12 5.29
C GLY A 220 -15.86 -14.02 5.05
N GLY A 221 -16.13 -14.38 3.78
CA GLY A 221 -17.24 -15.27 3.43
C GLY A 221 -17.08 -16.68 3.99
N ILE A 222 -15.87 -17.26 3.93
CA ILE A 222 -15.60 -18.59 4.51
C ILE A 222 -15.74 -18.57 6.04
N ALA A 223 -15.27 -17.52 6.69
CA ALA A 223 -15.36 -17.40 8.15
C ALA A 223 -16.81 -17.30 8.65
N HIS A 224 -17.69 -16.63 7.90
CA HIS A 224 -19.11 -16.61 8.19
C HIS A 224 -19.70 -18.03 8.23
N ASP A 225 -19.48 -18.82 7.19
CA ASP A 225 -20.01 -20.20 7.11
C ASP A 225 -19.45 -21.11 8.22
N PHE A 226 -18.16 -20.95 8.55
CA PHE A 226 -17.55 -21.66 9.68
C PHE A 226 -18.15 -21.24 11.01
N ASN A 227 -18.40 -19.95 11.22
CA ASN A 227 -19.01 -19.44 12.44
C ASN A 227 -20.42 -20.01 12.63
N ASN A 228 -21.23 -20.09 11.58
CA ASN A 228 -22.59 -20.64 11.67
C ASN A 228 -22.55 -22.13 12.03
N THR A 229 -21.63 -22.89 11.41
CA THR A 229 -21.44 -24.31 11.73
C THR A 229 -20.97 -24.52 13.17
N LEU A 230 -20.00 -23.71 13.62
CA LEU A 230 -19.45 -23.80 14.96
C LEU A 230 -20.46 -23.37 16.02
N ALA A 231 -21.29 -22.36 15.75
CA ALA A 231 -22.35 -21.90 16.65
C ALA A 231 -23.33 -23.05 16.94
N SER A 232 -23.82 -23.74 15.90
CA SER A 232 -24.71 -24.89 16.06
C SER A 232 -24.07 -26.02 16.90
N ILE A 233 -22.80 -26.36 16.63
CA ILE A 233 -22.06 -27.40 17.38
C ILE A 233 -21.89 -27.01 18.85
N ILE A 234 -21.49 -25.76 19.11
CA ILE A 234 -21.26 -25.24 20.47
C ILE A 234 -22.58 -25.28 21.24
N THR A 235 -23.64 -24.70 20.69
CA THR A 235 -24.92 -24.60 21.40
C THR A 235 -25.56 -25.97 21.65
N CYS A 236 -25.53 -26.87 20.66
CA CYS A 236 -26.02 -28.24 20.86
C CYS A 236 -25.22 -28.98 21.94
N SER A 237 -23.91 -28.75 22.03
CA SER A 237 -23.04 -29.38 23.04
C SER A 237 -23.33 -28.83 24.43
N GLU A 238 -23.53 -27.52 24.57
CA GLU A 238 -23.94 -26.88 25.83
C GLU A 238 -25.31 -27.40 26.31
N MET A 239 -26.27 -27.50 25.38
CA MET A 239 -27.60 -28.04 25.70
C MET A 239 -27.53 -29.51 26.14
N ALA A 240 -26.73 -30.32 25.47
CA ALA A 240 -26.55 -31.71 25.83
C ALA A 240 -25.81 -31.87 27.17
N LEU A 241 -24.89 -30.97 27.51
CA LEU A 241 -24.21 -30.94 28.81
C LEU A 241 -25.18 -30.66 29.95
N ASP A 242 -26.12 -29.72 29.75
CA ASP A 242 -27.15 -29.39 30.72
C ASP A 242 -28.11 -30.56 31.00
N GLU A 243 -28.34 -31.44 30.01
CA GLU A 243 -29.20 -32.62 30.15
C GLU A 243 -28.42 -33.88 30.57
N ALA A 244 -27.08 -33.84 30.55
CA ALA A 244 -26.24 -34.98 30.86
C ALA A 244 -26.15 -35.24 32.38
N PRO A 245 -26.17 -36.51 32.82
CA PRO A 245 -25.91 -36.86 34.21
C PRO A 245 -24.52 -36.41 34.66
N ALA A 246 -24.45 -35.65 35.76
CA ALA A 246 -23.21 -35.13 36.31
C ALA A 246 -22.20 -36.25 36.64
N GLY A 247 -20.96 -36.10 36.16
CA GLY A 247 -19.85 -37.04 36.37
C GLY A 247 -19.91 -38.31 35.51
N GLY A 248 -20.75 -38.35 34.47
CA GLY A 248 -20.86 -39.48 33.55
C GLY A 248 -19.93 -39.38 32.33
N PRO A 249 -19.59 -40.51 31.67
CA PRO A 249 -18.74 -40.53 30.47
C PRO A 249 -19.33 -39.75 29.28
N LEU A 250 -20.66 -39.53 29.25
CA LEU A 250 -21.31 -38.68 28.26
C LEU A 250 -20.96 -37.18 28.48
N GLN A 251 -20.89 -36.73 29.74
CA GLN A 251 -20.51 -35.36 30.07
C GLN A 251 -19.06 -35.08 29.62
N GLU A 252 -18.13 -35.99 29.91
CA GLU A 252 -16.72 -35.85 29.49
C GLU A 252 -16.58 -35.75 27.97
N LEU A 253 -17.35 -36.55 27.20
CA LEU A 253 -17.34 -36.48 25.73
C LEU A 253 -17.92 -35.15 25.21
N LEU A 254 -18.99 -34.65 25.81
CA LEU A 254 -19.60 -33.39 25.42
C LEU A 254 -18.72 -32.18 25.78
N GLU A 255 -18.02 -32.20 26.91
CA GLU A 255 -17.02 -31.18 27.28
C GLU A 255 -15.89 -31.11 26.24
N VAL A 256 -15.45 -32.26 25.71
CA VAL A 256 -14.44 -32.32 24.64
C VAL A 256 -14.96 -31.74 23.33
N ILE A 257 -16.21 -32.01 22.95
CA ILE A 257 -16.84 -31.44 21.74
C ILE A 257 -16.95 -29.92 21.88
N LEU A 258 -17.48 -29.43 23.02
CA LEU A 258 -17.63 -28.01 23.31
C LEU A 258 -16.27 -27.29 23.26
N LYS A 259 -15.26 -27.84 23.94
CA LYS A 259 -13.89 -27.30 23.92
C LYS A 259 -13.31 -27.24 22.51
N SER A 260 -13.62 -28.23 21.66
CA SER A 260 -13.16 -28.28 20.27
C SER A 260 -13.88 -27.25 19.39
N GLY A 261 -15.19 -27.05 19.56
CA GLY A 261 -15.97 -26.01 18.89
C GLY A 261 -15.47 -24.60 19.24
N LEU A 262 -15.28 -24.33 20.54
CA LEU A 262 -14.72 -23.06 21.02
C LEU A 262 -13.31 -22.80 20.48
N ARG A 263 -12.48 -23.85 20.34
CA ARG A 263 -11.17 -23.74 19.70
C ARG A 263 -11.29 -23.38 18.21
N GLY A 264 -12.24 -23.97 17.51
CA GLY A 264 -12.57 -23.62 16.12
C GLY A 264 -12.99 -22.16 15.97
N LYS A 265 -13.87 -21.67 16.84
CA LYS A 265 -14.33 -20.25 16.89
C LYS A 265 -13.15 -19.30 16.99
N ASN A 266 -12.20 -19.61 17.89
CA ASN A 266 -11.01 -18.78 18.07
C ASN A 266 -10.08 -18.77 16.84
N LEU A 267 -9.92 -19.90 16.14
CA LEU A 267 -9.14 -19.97 14.90
C LEU A 267 -9.76 -19.12 13.78
N VAL A 268 -11.08 -19.16 13.63
CA VAL A 268 -11.79 -18.36 12.63
C VAL A 268 -11.68 -16.86 12.95
N LYS A 269 -11.82 -16.49 14.23
CA LYS A 269 -11.60 -15.11 14.72
C LYS A 269 -10.18 -14.61 14.39
N GLN A 270 -9.16 -15.45 14.52
CA GLN A 270 -7.80 -15.12 14.12
C GLN A 270 -7.69 -14.88 12.60
N ILE A 271 -8.26 -15.76 11.77
CA ILE A 271 -8.22 -15.61 10.30
C ILE A 271 -8.92 -14.30 9.87
N LEU A 272 -10.06 -13.97 10.49
CA LEU A 272 -10.77 -12.71 10.25
C LEU A 272 -9.95 -11.47 10.67
N SER A 273 -9.24 -11.54 11.81
CA SER A 273 -8.36 -10.46 12.26
C SER A 273 -7.19 -10.20 11.31
N PHE A 274 -6.72 -11.24 10.61
CA PHE A 274 -5.68 -11.13 9.58
C PHE A 274 -6.21 -10.59 8.24
N SER A 275 -7.50 -10.76 7.96
CA SER A 275 -8.15 -10.40 6.70
C SER A 275 -8.59 -8.93 6.64
N ARG A 276 -8.92 -8.33 7.79
CA ARG A 276 -9.39 -6.94 7.87
C ARG A 276 -8.23 -5.95 7.66
N GLN A 277 -8.11 -5.43 6.44
CA GLN A 277 -7.29 -4.25 6.08
C GLN A 277 -8.15 -2.98 5.89
N GLY A 278 -9.23 -2.81 6.66
CA GLY A 278 -10.12 -1.65 6.57
C GLY A 278 -10.27 -0.93 7.92
N GLU A 279 -9.86 0.35 7.94
CA GLU A 279 -10.14 1.39 8.94
C GLU A 279 -10.45 0.89 10.37
N GLN A 280 -9.43 0.48 11.12
CA GLN A 280 -9.52 0.49 12.58
C GLN A 280 -9.07 1.85 13.11
N GLU A 281 -9.99 2.54 13.77
CA GLU A 281 -9.67 3.75 14.52
C GLU A 281 -8.73 3.43 15.69
N ARG A 282 -7.77 4.32 15.93
CA ARG A 282 -6.89 4.24 17.09
C ARG A 282 -7.71 4.45 18.36
N GLN A 283 -7.48 3.61 19.37
CA GLN A 283 -8.15 3.73 20.66
C GLN A 283 -7.17 3.51 21.82
N ASP A 284 -7.64 3.71 23.05
CA ASP A 284 -6.85 3.50 24.27
C ASP A 284 -6.69 2.00 24.57
N VAL A 285 -5.57 1.44 24.14
CA VAL A 285 -5.29 0.00 24.20
C VAL A 285 -4.56 -0.41 25.48
N ARG A 286 -5.04 -1.50 26.08
CA ARG A 286 -4.36 -2.25 27.16
C ARG A 286 -3.45 -3.32 26.54
N VAL A 287 -2.19 -2.96 26.34
CA VAL A 287 -1.20 -3.83 25.67
C VAL A 287 -0.96 -5.14 26.45
N ASP A 288 -1.10 -5.11 27.77
CA ASP A 288 -0.98 -6.28 28.64
C ASP A 288 -2.04 -7.36 28.34
N GLN A 289 -3.26 -6.95 27.98
CA GLN A 289 -4.33 -7.87 27.57
C GLN A 289 -3.98 -8.53 26.23
N ILE A 290 -3.55 -7.73 25.25
CA ILE A 290 -3.17 -8.24 23.92
C ILE A 290 -1.98 -9.21 24.02
N VAL A 291 -0.94 -8.85 24.78
CA VAL A 291 0.21 -9.74 25.00
C VAL A 291 -0.22 -11.06 25.64
N SER A 292 -1.11 -11.00 26.64
CA SER A 292 -1.65 -12.20 27.30
C SER A 292 -2.45 -13.09 26.34
N GLU A 293 -3.24 -12.48 25.43
CA GLU A 293 -3.98 -13.19 24.39
C GLU A 293 -3.05 -13.84 23.36
N CYS A 294 -2.09 -13.09 22.82
CA CYS A 294 -1.10 -13.60 21.88
C CYS A 294 -0.35 -14.80 22.47
N LEU A 295 0.02 -14.75 23.76
CA LEU A 295 0.75 -15.83 24.41
C LEU A 295 -0.08 -17.09 24.61
N LYS A 296 -1.38 -16.97 24.89
CA LYS A 296 -2.29 -18.14 24.92
C LYS A 296 -2.28 -18.85 23.56
N LEU A 297 -2.30 -18.08 22.48
CA LEU A 297 -2.27 -18.61 21.11
C LEU A 297 -0.91 -19.21 20.75
N LEU A 298 0.19 -18.53 21.08
CA LEU A 298 1.56 -19.02 20.86
C LEU A 298 1.81 -20.33 21.59
N ARG A 299 1.39 -20.46 22.85
CA ARG A 299 1.54 -21.72 23.61
C ARG A 299 0.85 -22.91 22.94
N ALA A 300 -0.25 -22.67 22.22
CA ALA A 300 -0.96 -23.73 21.49
C ALA A 300 -0.28 -24.13 20.18
N ALA A 301 0.54 -23.24 19.58
CA ALA A 301 1.22 -23.45 18.30
C ALA A 301 2.72 -23.78 18.42
N THR A 302 3.30 -23.58 19.61
CA THR A 302 4.75 -23.73 19.86
C THR A 302 5.07 -25.15 20.35
N PRO A 303 6.19 -25.77 19.92
CA PRO A 303 6.64 -27.05 20.45
C PRO A 303 6.81 -27.04 21.98
N PRO A 304 6.57 -28.16 22.69
CA PRO A 304 6.72 -28.24 24.15
C PRO A 304 8.13 -27.97 24.68
N ALA A 305 9.13 -27.89 23.80
CA ALA A 305 10.53 -27.66 24.13
C ALA A 305 10.88 -26.18 24.41
N ILE A 306 9.97 -25.24 24.10
CA ILE A 306 10.19 -23.81 24.31
C ILE A 306 9.39 -23.36 25.54
N ASP A 307 10.09 -22.85 26.55
CA ASP A 307 9.49 -22.25 27.73
C ASP A 307 9.13 -20.78 27.44
N ILE A 308 7.96 -20.33 27.90
CA ILE A 308 7.43 -19.00 27.58
C ILE A 308 7.08 -18.29 28.88
N SER A 309 7.86 -17.26 29.22
CA SER A 309 7.68 -16.42 30.41
C SER A 309 7.09 -15.04 30.05
N LEU A 310 6.20 -14.54 30.91
CA LEU A 310 5.60 -13.21 30.80
C LEU A 310 5.80 -12.48 32.12
N ASN A 311 6.38 -11.28 32.04
CA ASN A 311 6.64 -10.40 33.18
C ASN A 311 5.91 -9.07 32.96
N LEU A 312 4.86 -8.81 33.73
CA LEU A 312 4.10 -7.57 33.68
C LEU A 312 4.52 -6.64 34.81
N GLY A 313 4.86 -5.40 34.47
CA GLY A 313 5.07 -4.33 35.43
C GLY A 313 3.75 -3.92 36.14
N LYS A 314 3.88 -3.08 37.17
CA LYS A 314 2.73 -2.53 37.90
C LYS A 314 2.17 -1.31 37.18
N ASP A 315 0.85 -1.13 37.22
CA ASP A 315 0.14 0.05 36.73
C ASP A 315 0.53 0.47 35.31
N LEU A 316 0.52 -0.49 34.38
CA LEU A 316 0.93 -0.29 33.00
C LEU A 316 0.09 0.79 32.29
N ARG A 317 0.78 1.66 31.55
CA ARG A 317 0.17 2.73 30.76
C ARG A 317 -0.64 2.17 29.59
N ARG A 318 -1.67 2.92 29.19
CA ARG A 318 -2.41 2.65 27.95
C ARG A 318 -1.66 3.24 26.76
N VAL A 319 -1.85 2.67 25.58
CA VAL A 319 -1.25 3.17 24.33
C VAL A 319 -2.37 3.51 23.35
N PHE A 320 -2.32 4.69 22.75
CA PHE A 320 -3.28 5.08 21.71
C PHE A 320 -2.87 4.48 20.37
N ALA A 321 -3.43 3.31 20.05
CA ALA A 321 -3.05 2.54 18.88
C ALA A 321 -4.25 1.73 18.35
N ASP A 322 -4.08 1.19 17.14
CA ASP A 322 -4.95 0.16 16.61
C ASP A 322 -4.62 -1.19 17.30
N PRO A 323 -5.58 -1.82 18.00
CA PRO A 323 -5.36 -3.10 18.70
C PRO A 323 -4.84 -4.21 17.77
N THR A 324 -5.30 -4.26 16.53
CA THR A 324 -4.87 -5.30 15.57
C THR A 324 -3.43 -5.10 15.16
N GLN A 325 -3.01 -3.85 14.98
CA GLN A 325 -1.62 -3.51 14.71
C GLN A 325 -0.70 -3.88 15.89
N ILE A 326 -1.13 -3.63 17.13
CA ILE A 326 -0.39 -4.07 18.33
C ILE A 326 -0.32 -5.60 18.39
N HIS A 327 -1.43 -6.30 18.13
CA HIS A 327 -1.46 -7.75 18.06
C HIS A 327 -0.50 -8.29 17.00
N GLN A 328 -0.43 -7.65 15.83
CA GLN A 328 0.48 -8.00 14.74
C GLN A 328 1.95 -7.79 15.14
N VAL A 329 2.26 -6.72 15.88
CA VAL A 329 3.61 -6.49 16.41
C VAL A 329 4.03 -7.63 17.33
N VAL A 330 3.21 -7.95 18.33
CA VAL A 330 3.51 -9.00 19.31
C VAL A 330 3.66 -10.35 18.63
N MET A 331 2.69 -10.74 17.77
CA MET A 331 2.73 -12.02 17.07
C MET A 331 3.94 -12.16 16.15
N ASN A 332 4.31 -11.12 15.40
CA ASN A 332 5.48 -11.19 14.51
C ASN A 332 6.79 -11.35 15.28
N LEU A 333 6.96 -10.64 16.39
CA LEU A 333 8.16 -10.76 17.22
C LEU A 333 8.25 -12.16 17.86
N CYS A 334 7.17 -12.62 18.49
CA CYS A 334 7.18 -13.92 19.16
C CYS A 334 7.29 -15.10 18.19
N THR A 335 6.66 -15.04 17.02
CA THR A 335 6.81 -16.11 16.00
C THR A 335 8.21 -16.13 15.40
N ASN A 336 8.86 -14.96 15.24
CA ASN A 336 10.26 -14.90 14.84
C ASN A 336 11.20 -15.50 15.89
N ALA A 337 10.98 -15.21 17.17
CA ALA A 337 11.69 -15.83 18.28
C ALA A 337 11.53 -17.37 18.29
N VAL A 338 10.30 -17.87 18.19
CA VAL A 338 10.02 -19.33 18.11
C VAL A 338 10.73 -19.96 16.90
N HIS A 339 10.77 -19.26 15.77
CA HIS A 339 11.48 -19.72 14.59
C HIS A 339 13.00 -19.77 14.80
N ALA A 340 13.58 -18.79 15.49
CA ALA A 340 15.02 -18.73 15.76
C ALA A 340 15.52 -19.87 16.67
N MET A 341 14.62 -20.45 17.47
CA MET A 341 14.89 -21.59 18.36
C MET A 341 14.60 -22.97 17.73
N ARG A 342 14.18 -23.03 16.45
CA ARG A 342 13.87 -24.31 15.78
C ARG A 342 15.11 -25.21 15.71
N GLY A 343 14.99 -26.43 16.23
CA GLY A 343 16.07 -27.43 16.22
C GLY A 343 16.93 -27.47 17.49
N GLN A 344 16.69 -26.57 18.45
CA GLN A 344 17.31 -26.63 19.78
C GLN A 344 16.53 -27.59 20.70
N HIS A 345 17.23 -28.23 21.65
CA HIS A 345 16.63 -29.17 22.60
C HIS A 345 15.79 -28.47 23.70
N LYS A 346 16.10 -27.21 24.00
CA LYS A 346 15.39 -26.34 24.94
C LYS A 346 15.58 -24.89 24.47
N GLY A 347 14.52 -24.12 24.48
CA GLY A 347 14.57 -22.67 24.23
C GLY A 347 13.72 -21.91 25.25
N MET A 348 13.98 -20.61 25.37
CA MET A 348 13.31 -19.72 26.30
C MET A 348 12.92 -18.41 25.59
N LEU A 349 11.61 -18.16 25.55
CA LEU A 349 11.03 -16.90 25.09
C LEU A 349 10.56 -16.11 26.32
N GLU A 350 11.13 -14.94 26.51
CA GLU A 350 10.80 -14.05 27.63
C GLU A 350 10.17 -12.76 27.09
N ILE A 351 9.03 -12.36 27.66
CA ILE A 351 8.36 -11.10 27.35
C ILE A 351 8.24 -10.24 28.61
N TRP A 352 8.66 -8.98 28.51
CA TRP A 352 8.46 -7.97 29.55
C TRP A 352 7.62 -6.82 29.03
N LEU A 353 6.78 -6.29 29.91
CA LEU A 353 6.03 -5.07 29.66
C LEU A 353 6.19 -4.16 30.87
N GLU A 354 6.80 -2.98 30.68
CA GLU A 354 7.07 -2.04 31.77
C GLU A 354 6.93 -0.57 31.36
N ASN A 355 6.72 0.29 32.34
CA ASN A 355 6.65 1.74 32.14
C ASN A 355 8.07 2.33 32.16
N VAL A 356 8.43 3.12 31.15
CA VAL A 356 9.73 3.80 31.06
C VAL A 356 9.50 5.29 30.82
N ASP A 357 10.24 6.12 31.56
CA ASP A 357 10.26 7.57 31.35
C ASP A 357 11.59 7.94 30.69
N LEU A 358 11.52 8.48 29.47
CA LEU A 358 12.70 8.87 28.69
C LEU A 358 12.99 10.35 28.91
N ASP A 359 14.18 10.66 29.42
CA ASP A 359 14.73 12.01 29.47
C ASP A 359 15.33 12.43 28.11
N ASP A 360 15.69 13.72 27.99
CA ASP A 360 16.27 14.28 26.75
C ASP A 360 17.48 13.49 26.26
N TYR A 361 18.31 13.02 27.19
CA TYR A 361 19.54 12.28 26.87
C TYR A 361 19.25 10.87 26.34
N SER A 362 18.33 10.14 26.98
CA SER A 362 17.97 8.78 26.60
C SER A 362 17.15 8.75 25.31
N ALA A 363 16.26 9.72 25.12
CA ALA A 363 15.46 9.86 23.91
C ALA A 363 16.33 10.17 22.67
N ALA A 364 17.38 11.00 22.83
CA ALA A 364 18.33 11.30 21.76
C ALA A 364 19.15 10.07 21.33
N ARG A 365 19.51 9.18 22.26
CA ARG A 365 20.29 7.96 21.97
C ARG A 365 19.50 6.90 21.20
N LEU A 366 18.17 6.92 21.29
CA LEU A 366 17.25 5.96 20.66
C LEU A 366 16.72 6.43 19.28
N GLY A 367 17.32 7.45 18.68
CA GLY A 367 17.02 7.85 17.30
C GLY A 367 15.87 8.85 17.15
N SER A 368 16.01 10.02 17.79
CA SER A 368 15.06 11.16 17.69
C SER A 368 13.66 10.92 18.28
N LEU A 369 13.56 10.05 19.30
CA LEU A 369 12.38 10.01 20.16
C LEU A 369 12.23 11.36 20.89
N GLN A 370 11.00 11.76 21.16
CA GLN A 370 10.75 12.90 22.05
C GLN A 370 10.89 12.42 23.50
N PRO A 371 11.37 13.26 24.42
CA PRO A 371 11.32 12.97 25.85
C PRO A 371 9.87 12.79 26.27
N GLY A 372 9.60 11.80 27.13
CA GLY A 372 8.21 11.49 27.48
C GLY A 372 8.02 10.16 28.19
N ARG A 373 6.75 9.83 28.38
CA ARG A 373 6.32 8.60 29.05
C ARG A 373 6.04 7.54 28.01
N TYR A 374 6.70 6.41 28.14
CA TYR A 374 6.61 5.29 27.21
C TYR A 374 6.19 4.02 27.95
N LEU A 375 5.59 3.11 27.19
CA LEU A 375 5.44 1.71 27.53
C LEU A 375 6.48 0.93 26.73
N LEU A 376 7.32 0.16 27.41
CA LEU A 376 8.35 -0.67 26.81
C LEU A 376 7.88 -2.12 26.77
N LEU A 377 7.77 -2.67 25.56
CA LEU A 377 7.59 -4.09 25.29
C LEU A 377 8.95 -4.69 24.90
N THR A 378 9.45 -5.61 25.70
CA THR A 378 10.68 -6.36 25.41
C THR A 378 10.35 -7.80 25.08
N VAL A 379 10.86 -8.30 23.95
CA VAL A 379 10.76 -9.71 23.55
C VAL A 379 12.18 -10.24 23.38
N LYS A 380 12.55 -11.24 24.19
CA LYS A 380 13.86 -11.89 24.16
C LYS A 380 13.73 -13.37 23.84
N ASP A 381 14.61 -13.84 22.97
CA ASP A 381 14.82 -15.25 22.70
C ASP A 381 16.28 -15.65 22.90
N ASP A 382 16.51 -16.94 23.16
CA ASP A 382 17.83 -17.58 23.21
C ASP A 382 18.13 -18.40 21.94
N GLY A 383 17.56 -17.96 20.80
CA GLY A 383 17.73 -18.61 19.51
C GLY A 383 19.12 -18.43 18.90
N HIS A 384 19.25 -18.70 17.60
CA HIS A 384 20.54 -18.65 16.91
C HIS A 384 21.17 -17.24 16.78
N GLY A 385 20.43 -16.17 17.11
CA GLY A 385 20.90 -14.79 17.02
C GLY A 385 21.24 -14.33 15.58
N MET A 386 21.80 -13.12 15.46
CA MET A 386 22.08 -12.46 14.18
C MET A 386 23.47 -11.82 14.17
N ASP A 387 24.15 -11.84 13.03
CA ASP A 387 25.39 -11.08 12.83
C ASP A 387 25.10 -9.60 12.51
N GLU A 388 26.13 -8.75 12.58
CA GLU A 388 25.99 -7.30 12.36
C GLU A 388 25.34 -6.97 11.01
N LYS A 389 25.77 -7.67 9.95
CA LYS A 389 25.26 -7.45 8.58
C LYS A 389 23.79 -7.81 8.43
N THR A 390 23.34 -8.85 9.15
CA THR A 390 21.93 -9.23 9.21
C THR A 390 21.17 -8.19 10.00
N ARG A 391 21.67 -7.78 11.17
CA ARG A 391 21.04 -6.81 12.08
C ARG A 391 20.75 -5.46 11.41
N GLU A 392 21.67 -4.95 10.59
CA GLU A 392 21.48 -3.70 9.84
C GLU A 392 20.34 -3.78 8.80
N ARG A 393 20.01 -4.99 8.34
CA ARG A 393 19.08 -5.23 7.22
C ARG A 393 17.76 -5.87 7.63
N ILE A 394 17.57 -6.24 8.90
CA ILE A 394 16.35 -6.97 9.33
C ILE A 394 15.05 -6.20 9.14
N PHE A 395 15.14 -4.87 9.10
CA PHE A 395 13.99 -3.99 8.86
C PHE A 395 13.81 -3.66 7.37
N ASP A 396 14.73 -4.09 6.50
CA ASP A 396 14.58 -3.94 5.05
C ASP A 396 13.42 -4.82 4.57
N PRO A 397 12.48 -4.26 3.79
CA PRO A 397 11.42 -5.06 3.18
C PRO A 397 11.99 -6.21 2.34
N PHE A 398 11.40 -7.40 2.48
CA PHE A 398 11.77 -8.64 1.77
C PHE A 398 13.12 -9.25 2.17
N PHE A 399 13.85 -8.65 3.12
CA PHE A 399 15.06 -9.27 3.64
C PHE A 399 14.70 -10.48 4.51
N THR A 400 15.28 -11.63 4.18
CA THR A 400 15.10 -12.88 4.94
C THR A 400 16.36 -13.71 4.87
N THR A 401 16.74 -14.31 6.00
CA THR A 401 17.79 -15.33 6.10
C THR A 401 17.23 -16.75 5.93
N LYS A 402 15.90 -16.88 5.77
CA LYS A 402 15.18 -18.15 5.56
C LYS A 402 15.09 -18.48 4.07
N GLY A 403 15.04 -19.78 3.72
CA GLY A 403 14.92 -20.23 2.32
C GLY A 403 13.69 -19.68 1.60
N HIS A 404 13.70 -19.70 0.26
CA HIS A 404 12.67 -19.08 -0.62
C HIS A 404 11.22 -19.54 -0.36
N THR A 405 11.01 -20.61 0.40
CA THR A 405 9.71 -21.19 0.74
C THR A 405 9.26 -20.97 2.20
N GLU A 406 10.10 -20.41 3.08
CA GLU A 406 9.87 -20.40 4.54
C GLU A 406 9.76 -19.01 5.18
N GLY A 407 10.06 -17.93 4.44
CA GLY A 407 9.97 -16.57 4.97
C GLY A 407 9.67 -15.54 3.90
N THR A 408 8.64 -14.72 4.13
CA THR A 408 8.26 -13.61 3.23
C THR A 408 9.17 -12.39 3.36
N GLY A 409 10.02 -12.32 4.40
CA GLY A 409 10.89 -11.18 4.69
C GLY A 409 10.14 -9.89 5.05
N LEU A 410 8.86 -9.98 5.39
CA LEU A 410 8.00 -8.82 5.64
C LEU A 410 7.61 -8.61 7.10
N GLY A 411 7.79 -9.62 7.96
CA GLY A 411 7.34 -9.55 9.35
C GLY A 411 7.94 -8.35 10.11
N LEU A 412 9.27 -8.23 10.12
CA LEU A 412 9.96 -7.18 10.87
C LEU A 412 9.84 -5.79 10.23
N SER A 413 9.75 -5.69 8.90
CA SER A 413 9.52 -4.41 8.22
C SER A 413 8.10 -3.87 8.51
N VAL A 414 7.10 -4.75 8.59
CA VAL A 414 5.74 -4.39 9.02
C VAL A 414 5.72 -3.95 10.48
N VAL A 415 6.41 -4.68 11.37
CA VAL A 415 6.56 -4.27 12.79
C VAL A 415 7.15 -2.87 12.90
N HIS A 416 8.26 -2.62 12.20
CA HIS A 416 8.92 -1.31 12.20
C HIS A 416 7.99 -0.20 11.67
N GLY A 417 7.23 -0.47 10.61
CA GLY A 417 6.22 0.46 10.08
C GLY A 417 5.13 0.81 11.09
N ILE A 418 4.53 -0.21 11.72
CA ILE A 418 3.47 -0.05 12.73
C ILE A 418 3.97 0.79 13.93
N VAL A 419 5.14 0.43 14.46
CA VAL A 419 5.72 1.10 15.63
C VAL A 419 6.00 2.57 15.31
N LYS A 420 6.57 2.85 14.14
CA LYS A 420 6.85 4.23 13.69
C LYS A 420 5.57 5.04 13.45
N CYS A 421 4.54 4.45 12.83
CA CYS A 421 3.24 5.08 12.66
C CYS A 421 2.55 5.39 14.00
N SER A 422 2.83 4.59 15.03
CA SER A 422 2.35 4.80 16.40
C SER A 422 3.16 5.83 17.19
N GLY A 423 4.14 6.49 16.55
CA GLY A 423 5.03 7.46 17.22
C GLY A 423 6.06 6.82 18.14
N GLY A 424 6.27 5.50 17.99
CA GLY A 424 7.22 4.72 18.76
C GLY A 424 8.52 4.43 18.01
N VAL A 425 9.41 3.69 18.67
CA VAL A 425 10.67 3.20 18.09
C VAL A 425 10.88 1.74 18.46
N ILE A 426 11.51 0.97 17.58
CA ILE A 426 11.96 -0.39 17.86
C ILE A 426 13.48 -0.45 17.79
N THR A 427 14.11 -1.07 18.78
CA THR A 427 15.56 -1.35 18.78
C THR A 427 15.79 -2.85 18.92
N VAL A 428 16.94 -3.29 18.43
CA VAL A 428 17.33 -4.71 18.43
C VAL A 428 18.76 -4.87 18.93
N GLU A 429 18.96 -5.85 19.79
CA GLU A 429 20.27 -6.31 20.25
C GLU A 429 20.35 -7.81 19.99
N SER A 430 21.41 -8.27 19.34
CA SER A 430 21.57 -9.69 19.01
C SER A 430 23.03 -9.98 18.66
N GLU A 431 23.51 -11.13 19.11
CA GLU A 431 24.81 -11.70 18.75
C GLU A 431 24.64 -13.16 18.30
N PRO A 432 25.47 -13.67 17.36
CA PRO A 432 25.37 -15.04 16.90
C PRO A 432 25.51 -16.06 18.05
N GLY A 433 24.48 -16.87 18.26
CA GLY A 433 24.43 -17.90 19.30
C GLY A 433 23.96 -17.43 20.69
N GLU A 434 23.71 -16.13 20.88
CA GLU A 434 23.19 -15.57 22.14
C GLU A 434 21.71 -15.17 22.07
N GLY A 435 21.07 -15.34 20.91
CA GLY A 435 19.67 -14.98 20.68
C GLY A 435 19.47 -13.52 20.29
N ALA A 436 18.26 -13.00 20.50
CA ALA A 436 17.91 -11.63 20.15
C ALA A 436 16.98 -10.99 21.18
N VAL A 437 17.13 -9.68 21.37
CA VAL A 437 16.30 -8.83 22.22
C VAL A 437 15.73 -7.71 21.37
N PHE A 438 14.40 -7.68 21.25
CA PHE A 438 13.66 -6.60 20.61
C PHE A 438 13.00 -5.73 21.67
N ASN A 439 13.26 -4.43 21.63
CA ASN A 439 12.67 -3.43 22.52
C ASN A 439 11.78 -2.49 21.72
N VAL A 440 10.49 -2.48 22.01
CA VAL A 440 9.48 -1.65 21.34
C VAL A 440 8.99 -0.59 22.31
N TYR A 441 9.26 0.66 22.00
CA TYR A 441 8.85 1.84 22.76
C TYR A 441 7.59 2.42 22.16
N LEU A 442 6.50 2.46 22.93
CA LEU A 442 5.22 3.02 22.52
C LEU A 442 4.85 4.22 23.42
N PRO A 443 4.39 5.36 22.87
CA PRO A 443 3.94 6.49 23.67
C PRO A 443 2.82 6.08 24.64
N GLY A 444 3.05 6.26 25.94
CA GLY A 444 2.12 5.87 26.99
C GLY A 444 1.24 7.04 27.42
N ILE A 445 -0.04 6.78 27.61
CA ILE A 445 -1.01 7.70 28.20
C ILE A 445 -1.25 7.28 29.65
N ASP A 446 -1.17 8.24 30.57
CA ASP A 446 -1.56 7.99 31.96
C ASP A 446 -3.04 7.61 32.01
N GLN A 447 -3.40 6.71 32.91
CA GLN A 447 -4.81 6.42 33.15
C GLN A 447 -5.54 7.73 33.48
N ALA A 448 -6.44 8.19 32.60
CA ALA A 448 -7.59 8.94 33.06
C ALA A 448 -8.27 8.04 34.09
N LYS A 449 -8.51 8.58 35.30
CA LYS A 449 -9.21 7.89 36.38
C LYS A 449 -10.29 7.02 35.77
N ALA A 450 -10.15 5.70 35.91
CA ALA A 450 -11.23 4.79 35.63
C ALA A 450 -12.45 5.34 36.37
N VAL A 451 -13.50 5.69 35.63
CA VAL A 451 -14.83 5.54 36.18
C VAL A 451 -14.84 4.09 36.63
N GLU A 452 -14.88 3.87 37.95
CA GLU A 452 -15.05 2.56 38.53
C GLU A 452 -16.25 1.97 37.81
N THR A 453 -16.01 1.00 36.91
CA THR A 453 -17.07 0.11 36.48
C THR A 453 -17.44 -0.61 37.76
N GLU A 454 -18.49 -0.15 38.42
CA GLU A 454 -19.10 -0.89 39.52
C GLU A 454 -19.22 -2.34 39.03
N GLU A 455 -18.62 -3.27 39.75
CA GLU A 455 -18.97 -4.67 39.65
C GLU A 455 -20.47 -4.73 39.93
N ILE A 456 -21.29 -4.74 38.88
CA ILE A 456 -22.70 -5.03 38.98
C ILE A 456 -22.74 -6.45 39.51
N THR A 457 -22.98 -6.53 40.80
CA THR A 457 -23.29 -7.77 41.48
C THR A 457 -24.52 -8.28 40.76
N LEU A 458 -24.39 -9.38 40.02
CA LEU A 458 -25.50 -10.07 39.36
C LEU A 458 -26.52 -10.43 40.44
N SER A 459 -27.46 -9.52 40.71
CA SER A 459 -28.65 -9.83 41.45
C SER A 459 -29.47 -10.73 40.53
N SER A 460 -29.57 -11.99 40.92
CA SER A 460 -30.49 -12.97 40.37
C SER A 460 -31.94 -12.51 40.59
N SER A 461 -32.39 -11.52 39.83
CA SER A 461 -33.80 -11.28 39.60
C SER A 461 -34.26 -12.30 38.57
N VAL A 462 -34.96 -13.33 39.05
CA VAL A 462 -35.68 -14.29 38.21
C VAL A 462 -36.57 -13.50 37.27
N GLY A 463 -36.27 -13.52 35.96
CA GLY A 463 -36.98 -12.72 34.97
C GLY A 463 -38.38 -13.26 34.74
N HIS A 464 -39.39 -12.40 34.77
CA HIS A 464 -40.76 -12.70 34.34
C HIS A 464 -41.14 -11.99 33.03
N GLU A 465 -40.17 -11.29 32.44
CA GLU A 465 -40.31 -10.44 31.25
C GLU A 465 -40.52 -11.29 29.99
N ARG A 466 -41.32 -10.75 29.06
CA ARG A 466 -41.65 -11.38 27.78
C ARG A 466 -40.78 -10.82 26.66
N ILE A 467 -39.95 -11.67 26.07
CA ILE A 467 -38.98 -11.33 25.02
C ILE A 467 -39.52 -11.79 23.66
N LEU A 468 -39.47 -10.91 22.67
CA LEU A 468 -39.66 -11.26 21.26
C LEU A 468 -38.30 -11.54 20.63
N LEU A 469 -38.08 -12.78 20.20
CA LEU A 469 -36.86 -13.22 19.54
C LEU A 469 -37.09 -13.40 18.04
N VAL A 470 -36.24 -12.79 17.20
CA VAL A 470 -36.37 -12.83 15.74
C VAL A 470 -35.04 -13.14 15.08
N ASP A 471 -34.97 -14.25 14.35
CA ASP A 471 -33.76 -14.70 13.64
C ASP A 471 -34.17 -15.67 12.53
N ASP A 472 -33.61 -15.57 11.32
CA ASP A 472 -34.02 -16.40 10.17
C ASP A 472 -33.43 -17.82 10.19
N GLU A 473 -32.42 -18.10 11.03
CA GLU A 473 -31.86 -19.43 11.21
C GLU A 473 -32.67 -20.25 12.24
N GLU A 474 -33.47 -21.22 11.79
CA GLU A 474 -34.32 -22.06 12.66
C GLU A 474 -33.56 -22.72 13.83
N ASP A 475 -32.34 -23.19 13.56
CA ASP A 475 -31.49 -23.83 14.57
C ASP A 475 -31.04 -22.85 15.67
N LEU A 476 -30.75 -21.59 15.28
CA LEU A 476 -30.32 -20.55 16.20
C LEU A 476 -31.50 -20.02 17.03
N VAL A 477 -32.66 -19.82 16.39
CA VAL A 477 -33.92 -19.49 17.08
C VAL A 477 -34.26 -20.53 18.14
N PHE A 478 -34.18 -21.82 17.79
CA PHE A 478 -34.48 -22.91 18.72
C PHE A 478 -33.54 -22.90 19.93
N ALA A 479 -32.25 -22.71 19.67
CA ALA A 479 -31.21 -22.62 20.68
C ALA A 479 -31.40 -21.43 21.63
N GLU A 480 -31.50 -20.23 21.09
CA GLU A 480 -31.63 -18.98 21.86
C GLU A 480 -32.94 -18.93 22.65
N GLN A 481 -34.05 -19.40 22.06
CA GLN A 481 -35.33 -19.49 22.77
C GLN A 481 -35.23 -20.39 24.01
N ARG A 482 -34.53 -21.53 23.90
CA ARG A 482 -34.34 -22.46 25.03
C ARG A 482 -33.43 -21.88 26.11
N MET A 483 -32.35 -21.21 25.71
CA MET A 483 -31.44 -20.52 26.61
C MET A 483 -32.17 -19.45 27.43
N LEU A 484 -32.92 -18.58 26.77
CA LEU A 484 -33.67 -17.50 27.43
C LEU A 484 -34.78 -18.04 28.35
N LYS A 485 -35.49 -19.11 27.95
CA LYS A 485 -36.46 -19.79 28.83
C LYS A 485 -35.80 -20.38 30.08
N LYS A 486 -34.58 -20.93 29.97
CA LYS A 486 -33.81 -21.41 31.14
C LYS A 486 -33.34 -20.29 32.06
N LEU A 487 -33.17 -19.07 31.54
CA LEU A 487 -32.88 -17.87 32.32
C LEU A 487 -34.14 -17.29 33.02
N GLY A 488 -35.34 -17.83 32.74
CA GLY A 488 -36.60 -17.48 33.39
C GLY A 488 -37.58 -16.70 32.49
N TYR A 489 -37.12 -16.18 31.35
CA TYR A 489 -37.91 -15.31 30.49
C TYR A 489 -39.02 -16.05 29.72
N LEU A 490 -40.12 -15.35 29.45
CA LEU A 490 -41.15 -15.82 28.52
C LEU A 490 -40.71 -15.43 27.10
N VAL A 491 -40.52 -16.40 26.20
CA VAL A 491 -39.97 -16.09 24.86
C VAL A 491 -40.89 -16.56 23.75
N ASP A 492 -41.35 -15.58 22.97
CA ASP A 492 -41.99 -15.80 21.67
C ASP A 492 -40.92 -15.64 20.58
N ALA A 493 -40.79 -16.65 19.72
CA ALA A 493 -39.72 -16.75 18.76
C ALA A 493 -40.28 -16.82 17.34
N CYS A 494 -39.68 -16.08 16.41
CA CYS A 494 -40.12 -15.96 15.02
C CYS A 494 -38.93 -16.09 14.07
N THR A 495 -39.12 -16.77 12.94
CA THR A 495 -38.13 -16.88 11.87
C THR A 495 -38.33 -15.90 10.72
N ASP A 496 -39.51 -15.28 10.64
CA ASP A 496 -39.82 -14.27 9.63
C ASP A 496 -40.04 -12.91 10.32
N PRO A 497 -39.23 -11.88 10.01
CA PRO A 497 -39.36 -10.56 10.61
C PRO A 497 -40.71 -9.88 10.33
N ARG A 498 -41.38 -10.22 9.24
CA ARG A 498 -42.73 -9.70 8.92
C ARG A 498 -43.78 -10.29 9.86
N HIS A 499 -43.62 -11.55 10.24
CA HIS A 499 -44.50 -12.20 11.20
C HIS A 499 -44.31 -11.60 12.59
N ALA A 500 -43.06 -11.37 13.00
CA ALA A 500 -42.73 -10.70 14.26
C ALA A 500 -43.36 -9.29 14.34
N LEU A 501 -43.24 -8.49 13.28
CA LEU A 501 -43.87 -7.16 13.21
C LEU A 501 -45.40 -7.24 13.28
N GLN A 502 -46.03 -8.24 12.64
CA GLN A 502 -47.48 -8.44 12.71
C GLN A 502 -47.94 -8.82 14.13
N GLN A 503 -47.21 -9.71 14.80
CA GLN A 503 -47.49 -10.10 16.19
C GLN A 503 -47.35 -8.89 17.14
N PHE A 504 -46.27 -8.12 17.00
CA PHE A 504 -46.05 -6.93 17.81
C PHE A 504 -47.15 -5.87 17.59
N ARG A 505 -47.62 -5.68 16.35
CA ARG A 505 -48.76 -4.78 16.06
C ARG A 505 -50.07 -5.23 16.69
N ALA A 506 -50.28 -6.54 16.85
CA ALA A 506 -51.49 -7.07 17.46
C ALA A 506 -51.52 -6.86 18.99
N GLU A 507 -50.35 -6.90 19.64
CA GLU A 507 -50.22 -6.67 21.09
C GLU A 507 -48.97 -5.83 21.43
N PRO A 508 -48.96 -4.49 21.17
CA PRO A 508 -47.77 -3.65 21.32
C PRO A 508 -47.19 -3.57 22.74
N GLY A 509 -48.03 -3.77 23.76
CA GLY A 509 -47.63 -3.80 25.17
C GLY A 509 -47.30 -5.19 25.71
N GLY A 510 -47.32 -6.23 24.85
CA GLY A 510 -47.14 -7.62 25.26
C GLY A 510 -45.70 -8.07 25.45
N TYR A 511 -44.73 -7.24 25.06
CA TYR A 511 -43.30 -7.54 25.08
C TYR A 511 -42.53 -6.49 25.88
N ASP A 512 -41.55 -6.95 26.64
CA ASP A 512 -40.67 -6.10 27.46
C ASP A 512 -39.33 -5.83 26.79
N LEU A 513 -38.93 -6.68 25.83
CA LEU A 513 -37.66 -6.61 25.12
C LEU A 513 -37.77 -7.29 23.75
N VAL A 514 -37.07 -6.76 22.76
CA VAL A 514 -36.91 -7.39 21.44
C VAL A 514 -35.44 -7.73 21.21
N ILE A 515 -35.17 -8.97 20.79
CA ILE A 515 -33.86 -9.43 20.33
C ILE A 515 -34.01 -9.83 18.87
N THR A 516 -33.26 -9.19 17.97
CA THR A 516 -33.37 -9.45 16.53
C THR A 516 -32.00 -9.60 15.90
N ASP A 517 -31.85 -10.55 14.96
CA ASP A 517 -30.69 -10.59 14.08
C ASP A 517 -30.72 -9.44 13.07
N ASN A 518 -29.55 -8.94 12.67
CA ASN A 518 -29.45 -7.90 11.65
C ASN A 518 -29.66 -8.45 10.23
N SER A 519 -29.13 -9.62 9.92
CA SER A 519 -28.96 -10.11 8.54
C SER A 519 -30.09 -11.05 8.11
N MET A 520 -31.34 -10.58 8.19
CA MET A 520 -32.52 -11.38 7.86
C MET A 520 -33.09 -11.10 6.45
N PRO A 521 -33.65 -12.10 5.75
CA PRO A 521 -34.34 -11.92 4.47
C PRO A 521 -35.58 -11.02 4.58
N HIS A 522 -35.90 -10.32 3.48
CA HIS A 522 -37.05 -9.42 3.31
C HIS A 522 -37.02 -8.12 4.13
N MET A 523 -36.61 -8.16 5.40
CA MET A 523 -36.51 -7.02 6.30
C MET A 523 -35.34 -7.29 7.26
N ASN A 524 -34.36 -6.39 7.29
CA ASN A 524 -33.21 -6.53 8.20
C ASN A 524 -33.60 -6.14 9.64
N GLY A 525 -32.80 -6.56 10.62
CA GLY A 525 -33.08 -6.30 12.04
C GLY A 525 -33.16 -4.82 12.39
N TYR A 526 -32.37 -3.99 11.71
CA TYR A 526 -32.42 -2.54 11.87
C TYR A 526 -33.76 -1.93 11.40
N GLU A 527 -34.27 -2.36 10.25
CA GLU A 527 -35.57 -1.95 9.71
C GLU A 527 -36.72 -2.42 10.61
N LEU A 528 -36.62 -3.65 11.12
CA LEU A 528 -37.58 -4.18 12.08
C LEU A 528 -37.58 -3.34 13.36
N ALA A 529 -36.41 -3.07 13.95
CA ALA A 529 -36.28 -2.23 15.15
C ALA A 529 -36.94 -0.87 14.95
N ARG A 530 -36.68 -0.20 13.81
CA ARG A 530 -37.28 1.10 13.48
C ARG A 530 -38.81 1.03 13.42
N GLU A 531 -39.37 0.00 12.76
CA GLU A 531 -40.83 -0.18 12.66
C GLU A 531 -41.47 -0.46 14.02
N LEU A 532 -40.79 -1.18 14.91
CA LEU A 532 -41.25 -1.47 16.26
C LEU A 532 -41.27 -0.22 17.13
N THR A 533 -40.22 0.61 17.07
CA THR A 533 -40.13 1.86 17.84
C THR A 533 -41.15 2.90 17.37
N LEU A 534 -41.54 2.89 16.08
CA LEU A 534 -42.66 3.72 15.60
C LEU A 534 -44.01 3.35 16.24
N ILE A 535 -44.17 2.10 16.68
CA ILE A 535 -45.38 1.61 17.36
C ILE A 535 -45.27 1.85 18.87
N ARG A 536 -44.12 1.52 19.45
CA ARG A 536 -43.83 1.66 20.87
C ARG A 536 -42.46 2.29 21.07
N PRO A 537 -42.37 3.61 21.29
CA PRO A 537 -41.08 4.31 21.37
C PRO A 537 -40.17 3.88 22.52
N ASP A 538 -40.75 3.34 23.59
CA ASP A 538 -40.05 2.91 24.82
C ASP A 538 -39.59 1.45 24.80
N ILE A 539 -39.84 0.68 23.73
CA ILE A 539 -39.43 -0.73 23.68
C ILE A 539 -37.91 -0.84 23.56
N PRO A 540 -37.21 -1.54 24.48
CA PRO A 540 -35.80 -1.78 24.32
C PRO A 540 -35.57 -2.83 23.22
N VAL A 541 -34.55 -2.58 22.39
CA VAL A 541 -34.19 -3.47 21.28
C VAL A 541 -32.70 -3.80 21.33
N ILE A 542 -32.38 -5.09 21.37
CA ILE A 542 -31.03 -5.62 21.21
C ILE A 542 -30.91 -6.11 19.76
N LEU A 543 -29.99 -5.50 19.01
CA LEU A 543 -29.67 -5.92 17.65
C LEU A 543 -28.43 -6.83 17.68
N CYS A 544 -28.62 -8.09 17.31
CA CYS A 544 -27.55 -9.07 17.16
C CYS A 544 -26.94 -8.97 15.76
N THR A 545 -25.62 -8.99 15.65
CA THR A 545 -24.92 -8.93 14.35
C THR A 545 -23.77 -9.92 14.25
N GLY A 546 -23.63 -10.51 13.07
CA GLY A 546 -22.57 -11.44 12.67
C GLY A 546 -21.30 -10.79 12.13
N TYR A 547 -21.05 -9.50 12.44
CA TYR A 547 -19.88 -8.68 12.05
C TYR A 547 -20.03 -7.74 10.83
N ASP A 548 -21.21 -7.64 10.22
CA ASP A 548 -21.53 -6.70 9.15
C ASP A 548 -22.35 -5.51 9.68
N LEU A 549 -21.66 -4.44 10.12
CA LEU A 549 -22.26 -3.13 10.29
C LEU A 549 -21.61 -2.17 9.27
N PRO A 550 -22.39 -1.46 8.43
CA PRO A 550 -21.87 -0.38 7.63
C PRO A 550 -21.23 0.70 8.52
N ALA A 551 -20.16 1.36 8.02
CA ALA A 551 -19.41 2.40 8.74
C ALA A 551 -20.25 3.58 9.29
N SER A 552 -21.52 3.69 8.92
CA SER A 552 -22.48 4.65 9.44
C SER A 552 -22.94 4.39 10.89
N PHE A 553 -22.54 3.28 11.51
CA PHE A 553 -22.98 2.88 12.86
C PHE A 553 -21.98 3.10 13.99
N THR A 554 -20.72 3.45 13.70
CA THR A 554 -19.67 3.58 14.73
C THR A 554 -19.06 4.98 14.77
N ALA A 555 -19.91 6.00 14.88
CA ALA A 555 -19.49 7.32 15.32
C ALA A 555 -20.43 7.76 16.44
N GLY A 556 -19.87 7.97 17.63
CA GLY A 556 -20.60 8.25 18.86
C GLY A 556 -21.66 9.33 18.71
N HIS A 557 -22.80 9.13 19.37
CA HIS A 557 -23.83 10.14 19.62
C HIS A 557 -24.36 10.89 18.36
N GLY A 558 -24.26 10.28 17.17
CA GLY A 558 -24.93 10.76 15.97
C GLY A 558 -26.40 10.31 15.95
N GLU A 559 -27.30 11.18 15.50
CA GLU A 559 -28.78 11.08 15.51
C GLU A 559 -29.40 9.83 14.82
N THR A 560 -28.63 8.84 14.40
CA THR A 560 -29.06 7.71 13.55
C THR A 560 -29.28 6.36 14.26
N ALA A 561 -29.15 6.26 15.59
CA ALA A 561 -29.41 5.01 16.33
C ALA A 561 -30.13 5.18 17.68
N ALA A 562 -30.96 6.22 17.83
CA ALA A 562 -31.64 6.52 19.11
C ALA A 562 -32.62 5.43 19.61
N PHE A 563 -32.91 4.41 18.79
CA PHE A 563 -33.92 3.39 19.05
C PHE A 563 -33.36 1.96 19.23
N ILE A 564 -32.04 1.80 19.17
CA ILE A 564 -31.38 0.52 19.49
C ILE A 564 -30.74 0.68 20.86
N SER A 565 -31.15 -0.16 21.80
CA SER A 565 -30.67 -0.12 23.18
C SER A 565 -29.28 -0.74 23.31
N GLU A 566 -28.99 -1.79 22.54
CA GLU A 566 -27.67 -2.43 22.56
C GLU A 566 -27.38 -3.12 21.22
N LEU A 567 -26.10 -3.13 20.84
CA LEU A 567 -25.57 -3.94 19.75
C LEU A 567 -24.81 -5.14 20.33
N ALA A 568 -25.25 -6.35 19.98
CA ALA A 568 -24.66 -7.59 20.48
C ALA A 568 -23.98 -8.37 19.34
N ILE A 569 -22.75 -8.86 19.56
CA ILE A 569 -21.97 -9.54 18.52
C ILE A 569 -22.12 -11.05 18.69
N LYS A 570 -22.61 -11.73 17.65
CA LYS A 570 -22.75 -13.19 17.65
C LYS A 570 -21.39 -13.90 17.46
N PRO A 571 -21.19 -15.11 18.02
CA PRO A 571 -22.13 -15.83 18.88
C PRO A 571 -21.99 -15.41 20.35
N LEU A 572 -23.14 -15.13 20.97
CA LEU A 572 -23.28 -14.68 22.36
C LEU A 572 -23.34 -15.89 23.30
N GLU A 573 -22.50 -15.87 24.32
CA GLU A 573 -22.50 -16.90 25.36
C GLU A 573 -23.64 -16.66 26.36
N ARG A 574 -24.08 -17.69 27.08
CA ARG A 574 -25.21 -17.59 28.03
C ARG A 574 -25.04 -16.46 29.05
N ASP A 575 -23.86 -16.35 29.64
CA ASP A 575 -23.58 -15.35 30.69
C ASP A 575 -23.52 -13.94 30.10
N GLU A 576 -23.02 -13.80 28.87
CA GLU A 576 -22.97 -12.55 28.12
C GLU A 576 -24.38 -12.07 27.75
N MET A 577 -25.22 -12.97 27.21
CA MET A 577 -26.62 -12.69 26.92
C MET A 577 -27.39 -12.29 28.19
N ALA A 578 -27.18 -13.00 29.29
CA ALA A 578 -27.83 -12.68 30.57
C ALA A 578 -27.43 -11.29 31.09
N ALA A 579 -26.14 -10.94 30.98
CA ALA A 579 -25.63 -9.63 31.39
C ALA A 579 -26.20 -8.49 30.54
N ILE A 580 -26.22 -8.66 29.21
CA ILE A 580 -26.77 -7.66 28.28
C ILE A 580 -28.26 -7.41 28.56
N ILE A 581 -29.05 -8.47 28.66
CA ILE A 581 -30.49 -8.36 28.93
C ILE A 581 -30.74 -7.66 30.27
N SER A 582 -29.99 -8.02 31.31
CA SER A 582 -30.14 -7.40 32.63
C SER A 582 -29.81 -5.91 32.60
N ARG A 583 -28.74 -5.52 31.89
CA ARG A 583 -28.36 -4.11 31.72
C ARG A 583 -29.45 -3.32 31.00
N VAL A 584 -29.88 -3.78 29.83
CA VAL A 584 -30.86 -3.11 28.97
C VAL A 584 -32.22 -2.95 29.68
N LEU A 585 -32.68 -3.99 30.37
CA LEU A 585 -33.95 -3.93 31.12
C LEU A 585 -33.87 -3.00 32.34
N ASN A 586 -32.71 -2.90 33.00
CA ASN A 586 -32.53 -2.01 34.14
C ASN A 586 -32.45 -0.54 33.73
N GLU A 587 -31.77 -0.24 32.62
CA GLU A 587 -31.66 1.12 32.05
C GLU A 587 -33.04 1.65 31.63
N SER A 588 -33.82 0.84 30.90
CA SER A 588 -35.20 1.18 30.51
C SER A 588 -36.10 1.45 31.72
N ARG A 589 -35.93 0.73 32.84
CA ARG A 589 -36.69 0.96 34.09
C ARG A 589 -36.28 2.22 34.85
N GLN A 590 -35.04 2.68 34.69
CA GLN A 590 -34.55 3.89 35.35
C GLN A 590 -35.01 5.15 34.62
N GLU A 591 -35.04 5.15 33.28
CA GLU A 591 -35.54 6.29 32.48
C GLU A 591 -37.02 6.59 32.74
N VAL A 592 -37.85 5.55 32.91
CA VAL A 592 -39.28 5.70 33.25
C VAL A 592 -39.51 6.31 34.65
N ARG A 593 -38.52 6.24 35.56
CA ARG A 593 -38.64 6.78 36.93
C ARG A 593 -38.19 8.24 37.05
N THR A 594 -37.42 8.76 36.10
CA THR A 594 -36.93 10.15 36.12
C THR A 594 -37.91 11.16 35.54
N ASP A 595 -38.92 10.72 34.78
CA ASP A 595 -39.98 11.57 34.18
C ASP A 595 -41.30 11.61 35.00
N GLY A 596 -41.28 11.18 36.26
CA GLY A 596 -42.43 11.12 37.17
C GLY A 596 -42.63 12.32 38.09
#